data_AF-A0AAQ4EGD9-F1
#
_entry.id   AF-A0AAQ4EGD9-F1
#
_cell.length_a   1.000
_cell.length_b   1.000
_cell.length_c   1.000
_cell.angle_alpha   90.00
_cell.angle_beta   90.00
_cell.angle_gamma   90.00
#
_symmetry.space_group_name_H-M   'P 1'
#
loop_
_entity.id
_entity.type
_entity.pdbx_description
1 polymer ?
#
loop_
_entity_poly.entity_id
_entity_poly.type
_entity_poly.pdbx_seq_one_letter_code
_entity_poly.pdbx_strand_id
1 'polypeptide(L)'
;MLAWFICECKRQVHILCCCVSGGPERQWRCSYSFRDPEVFFHREVSQQVLETLSARGLLTDSILTLFDSRFTRLQRVRINNAASVTTRGLRVLRSHKLTELEATGLSRVTVNDLIGCLGDWTLAHLRLLNVARTAFTSSKFCVVVALSKLRGLTTLNVSGTEFNRHGLDIVAQDLPLLEVLDISATRIKCAPLFFFFCGLVWSEQ
;
A
#
# COMPACT_ATOMS: atom_id res chain seq x y z
N MET A 1 -17.83 10.79 16.59
CA MET A 1 -18.86 10.91 15.53
C MET A 1 -18.50 10.10 14.28
N LEU A 2 -17.32 10.27 13.67
CA LEU A 2 -16.88 9.44 12.52
C LEU A 2 -16.73 7.94 12.82
N ALA A 3 -16.22 7.56 14.00
CA ALA A 3 -16.14 6.17 14.42
C ALA A 3 -17.51 5.51 14.67
N TRP A 4 -18.53 6.32 15.01
CA TRP A 4 -19.93 5.90 15.12
C TRP A 4 -20.55 5.74 13.73
N PHE A 5 -20.26 6.67 12.80
CA PHE A 5 -20.64 6.57 11.39
C PHE A 5 -20.08 5.28 10.74
N ILE A 6 -18.84 4.89 11.06
CA ILE A 6 -18.21 3.67 10.52
C ILE A 6 -18.60 2.39 11.31
N CYS A 7 -18.99 2.49 12.59
CA CYS A 7 -19.54 1.34 13.33
C CYS A 7 -20.97 1.02 12.88
N GLU A 8 -21.76 2.05 12.59
CA GLU A 8 -23.04 1.94 11.89
C GLU A 8 -22.83 1.50 10.42
N CYS A 9 -21.65 1.74 9.79
CA CYS A 9 -21.36 1.34 8.40
C CYS A 9 -21.44 -0.16 8.10
N LYS A 10 -21.31 -1.09 9.07
CA LYS A 10 -21.64 -2.50 8.78
C LYS A 10 -23.12 -2.68 8.43
N ARG A 11 -23.98 -1.77 8.86
CA ARG A 11 -25.43 -1.73 8.60
C ARG A 11 -25.85 -0.59 7.65
N GLN A 12 -25.01 0.44 7.44
CA GLN A 12 -25.34 1.68 6.70
C GLN A 12 -24.36 2.10 5.58
N VAL A 13 -23.34 1.34 5.19
CA VAL A 13 -22.65 1.60 3.89
C VAL A 13 -23.67 1.59 2.74
N HIS A 14 -24.76 0.83 2.89
CA HIS A 14 -25.90 0.86 2.00
C HIS A 14 -26.62 2.23 1.91
N ILE A 15 -26.49 3.14 2.89
CA ILE A 15 -27.20 4.43 2.89
C ILE A 15 -26.43 5.47 2.07
N LEU A 16 -25.10 5.52 2.16
CA LEU A 16 -24.29 6.44 1.35
C LEU A 16 -23.76 5.84 0.07
N CYS A 17 -23.75 4.51 -0.06
CA CYS A 17 -23.14 3.87 -1.21
C CYS A 17 -24.09 2.88 -1.88
N CYS A 18 -24.07 2.87 -3.22
CA CYS A 18 -24.80 1.88 -4.01
C CYS A 18 -23.84 0.86 -4.61
N CYS A 19 -24.25 -0.41 -4.57
CA CYS A 19 -23.62 -1.46 -5.37
C CYS A 19 -23.98 -1.21 -6.83
N VAL A 20 -22.99 -0.87 -7.66
CA VAL A 20 -23.19 -0.74 -9.11
C VAL A 20 -22.90 -2.09 -9.75
N SER A 21 -23.94 -2.78 -10.22
CA SER A 21 -23.84 -4.01 -11.03
C SER A 21 -23.52 -3.63 -12.47
N GLY A 22 -22.37 -4.05 -13.00
CA GLY A 22 -22.05 -3.86 -14.43
C GLY A 22 -22.96 -4.68 -15.35
N GLY A 23 -23.30 -4.12 -16.52
CA GLY A 23 -24.11 -4.78 -17.56
C GLY A 23 -23.55 -6.11 -18.09
N PRO A 24 -24.27 -6.78 -19.03
CA PRO A 24 -24.23 -8.23 -19.26
C PRO A 24 -22.89 -8.83 -19.73
N GLU A 25 -21.86 -8.02 -19.98
CA GLU A 25 -20.56 -8.48 -20.49
C GLU A 25 -19.43 -8.43 -19.45
N ARG A 26 -19.70 -7.99 -18.21
CA ARG A 26 -18.67 -7.87 -17.15
C ARG A 26 -19.14 -8.55 -15.86
N GLN A 27 -19.01 -9.88 -15.84
CA GLN A 27 -19.02 -10.77 -14.67
C GLN A 27 -19.21 -10.07 -13.31
N TRP A 28 -20.47 -10.02 -12.86
CA TRP A 28 -20.96 -9.69 -11.50
C TRP A 28 -19.95 -8.92 -10.63
N ARG A 29 -19.76 -7.64 -10.93
CA ARG A 29 -18.81 -6.76 -10.23
C ARG A 29 -19.58 -5.92 -9.22
N CYS A 30 -19.51 -6.25 -7.93
CA CYS A 30 -19.97 -5.32 -6.89
C CYS A 30 -18.88 -4.25 -6.70
N SER A 31 -19.18 -3.02 -7.09
CA SER A 31 -18.39 -1.83 -6.77
C SER A 31 -19.24 -0.89 -5.93
N TYR A 32 -18.63 -0.20 -4.98
CA TYR A 32 -19.29 0.77 -4.13
C TYR A 32 -18.92 2.18 -4.61
N SER A 33 -19.93 3.05 -4.70
CA SER A 33 -19.79 4.47 -5.05
C SER A 33 -20.72 5.29 -4.18
N PHE A 34 -20.41 6.56 -3.92
CA PHE A 34 -21.33 7.44 -3.21
C PHE A 34 -22.62 7.64 -4.01
N ARG A 35 -23.76 7.67 -3.31
CA ARG A 35 -25.08 7.90 -3.91
C ARG A 35 -25.18 9.28 -4.53
N ASP A 36 -24.62 10.27 -3.85
CA ASP A 36 -24.50 11.63 -4.34
C ASP A 36 -23.15 11.77 -5.05
N PRO A 37 -23.13 12.04 -6.37
CA PRO A 37 -21.90 12.15 -7.15
C PRO A 37 -21.05 13.37 -6.78
N GLU A 38 -21.61 14.36 -6.08
CA GLU A 38 -20.91 15.57 -5.62
C GLU A 38 -20.17 15.36 -4.29
N VAL A 39 -20.40 14.24 -3.62
CA VAL A 39 -19.72 13.92 -2.37
C VAL A 39 -18.24 13.65 -2.63
N PHE A 40 -17.41 14.50 -2.06
CA PHE A 40 -15.96 14.38 -2.12
C PHE A 40 -15.35 14.37 -0.72
N PHE A 41 -14.61 13.32 -0.39
CA PHE A 41 -13.85 13.26 0.85
C PHE A 41 -12.48 13.87 0.66
N HIS A 42 -12.21 14.92 1.45
CA HIS A 42 -10.90 15.52 1.54
C HIS A 42 -9.90 14.58 2.21
N ARG A 43 -8.63 14.97 2.15
CA ARG A 43 -7.46 14.13 2.45
C ARG A 43 -7.57 13.44 3.82
N GLU A 44 -7.82 14.21 4.86
CA GLU A 44 -7.82 13.73 6.23
C GLU A 44 -8.95 12.72 6.48
N VAL A 45 -10.15 13.01 5.98
CA VAL A 45 -11.32 12.14 6.12
C VAL A 45 -11.12 10.84 5.35
N SER A 46 -10.65 10.92 4.10
CA SER A 46 -10.37 9.74 3.26
C SER A 46 -9.38 8.78 3.94
N GLN A 47 -8.30 9.34 4.50
CA GLN A 47 -7.28 8.58 5.19
C GLN A 47 -7.81 7.92 6.45
N GLN A 48 -8.52 8.67 7.31
CA GLN A 48 -9.08 8.14 8.56
C GLN A 48 -10.10 7.02 8.30
N VAL A 49 -10.95 7.18 7.29
CA VAL A 49 -11.94 6.15 6.93
C VAL A 49 -11.24 4.89 6.44
N LEU A 50 -10.26 5.02 5.54
CA LEU A 50 -9.49 3.88 5.02
C LEU A 50 -8.75 3.15 6.14
N GLU A 51 -8.06 3.89 7.01
CA GLU A 51 -7.33 3.34 8.16
C GLU A 51 -8.27 2.61 9.13
N THR A 52 -9.45 3.18 9.40
CA THR A 52 -10.45 2.54 10.28
C THR A 52 -10.98 1.25 9.68
N LEU A 53 -11.29 1.23 8.37
CA LEU A 53 -11.76 0.03 7.69
C LEU A 53 -10.66 -1.05 7.63
N SER A 54 -9.41 -0.62 7.45
CA SER A 54 -8.24 -1.50 7.45
C SER A 54 -8.02 -2.16 8.80
N ALA A 55 -7.99 -1.37 9.87
CA ALA A 55 -7.76 -1.87 11.23
C ALA A 55 -8.84 -2.89 11.66
N ARG A 56 -10.05 -2.76 11.11
CA ARG A 56 -11.18 -3.68 11.36
C ARG A 56 -11.19 -4.91 10.44
N GLY A 57 -10.23 -5.05 9.52
CA GLY A 57 -10.18 -6.15 8.55
C GLY A 57 -11.35 -6.14 7.56
N LEU A 58 -11.94 -4.98 7.29
CA LEU A 58 -13.10 -4.83 6.40
C LEU A 58 -12.71 -4.53 4.96
N LEU A 59 -11.43 -4.28 4.67
CA LEU A 59 -11.00 -3.95 3.32
C LEU A 59 -11.15 -5.14 2.36
N THR A 60 -11.89 -4.89 1.29
CA THR A 60 -12.06 -5.79 0.15
C THR A 60 -11.90 -4.98 -1.14
N ASP A 61 -11.67 -5.66 -2.26
CA ASP A 61 -11.56 -4.98 -3.57
C ASP A 61 -12.78 -4.10 -3.88
N SER A 62 -13.97 -4.54 -3.50
CA SER A 62 -15.20 -3.77 -3.65
C SER A 62 -15.19 -2.51 -2.79
N ILE A 63 -14.79 -2.59 -1.52
CA ILE A 63 -14.73 -1.43 -0.62
C ILE A 63 -13.66 -0.44 -1.07
N LEU A 64 -12.54 -0.92 -1.60
CA LEU A 64 -11.48 -0.06 -2.13
C LEU A 64 -11.96 0.85 -3.27
N THR A 65 -13.00 0.45 -4.03
CA THR A 65 -13.57 1.31 -5.08
C THR A 65 -14.21 2.61 -4.54
N LEU A 66 -14.55 2.67 -3.26
CA LEU A 66 -14.99 3.93 -2.61
C LEU A 66 -13.89 4.98 -2.57
N PHE A 67 -12.63 4.54 -2.58
CA PHE A 67 -11.48 5.40 -2.51
C PHE A 67 -10.94 5.77 -3.90
N ASP A 68 -11.79 5.77 -4.91
CA ASP A 68 -11.45 6.29 -6.22
C ASP A 68 -11.12 7.79 -6.13
N SER A 69 -10.16 8.26 -6.93
CA SER A 69 -9.72 9.65 -6.93
C SER A 69 -10.81 10.63 -7.36
N ARG A 70 -11.89 10.14 -8.00
CA ARG A 70 -13.09 10.94 -8.30
C ARG A 70 -13.80 11.42 -7.04
N PHE A 71 -13.78 10.63 -5.98
CA PHE A 71 -14.57 10.89 -4.78
C PHE A 71 -13.73 11.08 -3.52
N THR A 72 -12.44 10.76 -3.56
CA THR A 72 -11.56 10.82 -2.38
C THR A 72 -10.20 11.37 -2.75
N ARG A 73 -9.43 11.76 -1.73
CA ARG A 73 -8.03 12.13 -1.90
C ARG A 73 -7.17 11.39 -0.91
N LEU A 74 -6.28 10.54 -1.42
CA LEU A 74 -5.31 9.83 -0.60
C LEU A 74 -3.91 10.41 -0.85
N GLN A 75 -3.15 10.50 0.23
CA GLN A 75 -1.74 10.92 0.21
C GLN A 75 -0.92 10.01 1.13
N ARG A 76 -1.50 9.63 2.27
CA ARG A 76 -0.98 8.59 3.15
C ARG A 76 -1.97 7.43 3.14
N VAL A 77 -1.48 6.21 2.99
CA VAL A 77 -2.33 5.02 2.94
C VAL A 77 -1.75 4.00 3.90
N ARG A 78 -2.56 3.51 4.83
CA ARG A 78 -2.21 2.37 5.68
C ARG A 78 -3.21 1.24 5.47
N ILE A 79 -2.72 0.13 4.95
CA ILE A 79 -3.47 -1.09 4.69
C ILE A 79 -2.82 -2.19 5.53
N ASN A 80 -3.47 -2.53 6.64
CA ASN A 80 -3.18 -3.66 7.51
C ASN A 80 -4.32 -4.69 7.45
N ASN A 81 -4.01 -5.95 7.76
CA ASN A 81 -5.02 -7.03 7.90
C ASN A 81 -5.93 -7.23 6.66
N ALA A 82 -5.37 -7.06 5.46
CA ALA A 82 -6.13 -7.03 4.21
C ALA A 82 -5.96 -8.32 3.38
N ALA A 83 -6.24 -9.49 3.99
CA ALA A 83 -6.07 -10.79 3.33
C ALA A 83 -7.00 -11.03 2.11
N SER A 84 -8.12 -10.29 2.04
CA SER A 84 -9.09 -10.32 0.94
C SER A 84 -8.79 -9.35 -0.19
N VAL A 85 -7.82 -8.44 -0.01
CA VAL A 85 -7.46 -7.45 -1.03
C VAL A 85 -6.53 -8.07 -2.06
N THR A 86 -6.81 -7.80 -3.33
CA THR A 86 -5.99 -8.22 -4.46
C THR A 86 -5.41 -7.01 -5.20
N THR A 87 -4.55 -7.28 -6.18
CA THR A 87 -3.99 -6.25 -7.07
C THR A 87 -5.08 -5.44 -7.76
N ARG A 88 -6.25 -6.04 -8.04
CA ARG A 88 -7.38 -5.35 -8.66
C ARG A 88 -7.92 -4.23 -7.78
N GLY A 89 -8.11 -4.48 -6.49
CA GLY A 89 -8.57 -3.45 -5.55
C GLY A 89 -7.54 -2.33 -5.38
N LEU A 90 -6.26 -2.69 -5.31
CA LEU A 90 -5.16 -1.74 -5.13
C LEU A 90 -4.94 -0.81 -6.34
N ARG A 91 -5.46 -1.14 -7.53
CA ARG A 91 -5.39 -0.24 -8.70
C ARG A 91 -6.06 1.11 -8.47
N VAL A 92 -6.94 1.22 -7.48
CA VAL A 92 -7.52 2.51 -7.07
C VAL A 92 -6.44 3.51 -6.63
N LEU A 93 -5.32 3.01 -6.07
CA LEU A 93 -4.20 3.83 -5.62
C LEU A 93 -3.43 4.49 -6.76
N ARG A 94 -3.57 3.97 -8.00
CA ARG A 94 -2.83 4.46 -9.17
C ARG A 94 -3.07 5.94 -9.45
N SER A 95 -4.30 6.40 -9.22
CA SER A 95 -4.71 7.77 -9.51
C SER A 95 -4.43 8.74 -8.36
N HIS A 96 -3.95 8.25 -7.22
CA HIS A 96 -3.61 9.07 -6.06
C HIS A 96 -2.13 9.46 -6.05
N LYS A 97 -1.86 10.60 -5.42
CA LYS A 97 -0.51 11.16 -5.26
C LYS A 97 0.01 10.83 -3.85
N LEU A 98 0.48 9.60 -3.67
CA LEU A 98 0.88 9.10 -2.36
C LEU A 98 2.31 9.53 -2.01
N THR A 99 2.51 9.93 -0.76
CA THR A 99 3.82 10.20 -0.18
C THR A 99 4.18 9.17 0.89
N GLU A 100 3.19 8.49 1.47
CA GLU A 100 3.40 7.41 2.45
C GLU A 100 2.48 6.23 2.14
N LEU A 101 3.05 5.03 2.11
CA LEU A 101 2.32 3.79 1.90
C LEU A 101 2.80 2.74 2.90
N GLU A 102 1.88 2.30 3.75
CA GLU A 102 2.03 1.15 4.61
C GLU A 102 1.06 0.07 4.15
N ALA A 103 1.59 -1.11 3.85
CA ALA A 103 0.84 -2.24 3.35
C ALA A 103 1.38 -3.51 4.01
N THR A 104 0.80 -3.88 5.15
CA THR A 104 1.23 -5.02 5.97
C THR A 104 0.14 -6.09 6.02
N GLY A 105 0.54 -7.37 6.10
CA GLY A 105 -0.42 -8.48 6.16
C GLY A 105 -1.22 -8.72 4.87
N LEU A 106 -0.67 -8.32 3.71
CA LEU A 106 -1.17 -8.72 2.41
C LEU A 106 -0.73 -10.17 2.10
N SER A 107 -1.71 -11.08 1.95
CA SER A 107 -1.45 -12.50 1.66
C SER A 107 -1.52 -12.86 0.18
N ARG A 108 -2.21 -12.04 -0.63
CA ARG A 108 -2.48 -12.30 -2.06
C ARG A 108 -1.72 -11.38 -3.02
N VAL A 109 -0.97 -10.43 -2.49
CA VAL A 109 -0.32 -9.36 -3.25
C VAL A 109 1.14 -9.33 -2.85
N THR A 110 2.03 -9.42 -3.84
CA THR A 110 3.47 -9.27 -3.60
C THR A 110 3.86 -7.79 -3.58
N VAL A 111 5.04 -7.48 -3.04
CA VAL A 111 5.56 -6.10 -3.07
C VAL A 111 5.70 -5.55 -4.49
N ASN A 112 6.08 -6.40 -5.46
CA ASN A 112 6.13 -5.99 -6.87
C ASN A 112 4.76 -5.62 -7.41
N ASP A 113 3.75 -6.44 -7.10
CA ASP A 113 2.37 -6.18 -7.53
C ASP A 113 1.83 -4.89 -6.91
N LEU A 114 2.15 -4.65 -5.63
CA LEU A 114 1.78 -3.41 -4.94
C LEU A 114 2.38 -2.20 -5.65
N ILE A 115 3.69 -2.20 -5.91
CA ILE A 115 4.38 -1.13 -6.63
C ILE A 115 3.82 -0.98 -8.05
N GLY A 116 3.50 -2.08 -8.73
CA GLY A 116 2.87 -2.09 -10.05
C GLY A 116 1.44 -1.53 -10.09
N CYS A 117 0.80 -1.36 -8.94
CA CYS A 117 -0.50 -0.69 -8.81
C CYS A 117 -0.39 0.82 -8.59
N LEU A 118 0.81 1.37 -8.36
CA LEU A 118 1.04 2.79 -8.12
C LEU A 118 1.19 3.55 -9.44
N GLY A 119 0.81 4.84 -9.43
CA GLY A 119 1.00 5.73 -10.58
C GLY A 119 2.39 6.36 -10.60
N ASP A 120 2.82 6.88 -11.76
CA ASP A 120 4.17 7.41 -11.97
C ASP A 120 4.53 8.54 -11.00
N TRP A 121 3.56 9.41 -10.67
CA TRP A 121 3.78 10.47 -9.68
C TRP A 121 4.14 9.87 -8.32
N THR A 122 3.38 8.87 -7.87
CA THR A 122 3.65 8.18 -6.60
C THR A 122 4.99 7.46 -6.64
N LEU A 123 5.33 6.77 -7.73
CA LEU A 123 6.64 6.11 -7.84
C LEU A 123 7.80 7.11 -7.68
N ALA A 124 7.69 8.30 -8.25
CA ALA A 124 8.75 9.31 -8.14
C ALA A 124 8.79 10.05 -6.78
N HIS A 125 7.67 10.14 -6.05
CA HIS A 125 7.54 11.02 -4.86
C HIS A 125 7.17 10.28 -3.56
N LEU A 126 7.05 8.95 -3.58
CA LEU A 126 6.81 8.16 -2.39
C LEU A 126 8.03 8.25 -1.47
N ARG A 127 7.84 8.72 -0.24
CA ARG A 127 8.91 8.91 0.76
C ARG A 127 8.99 7.75 1.74
N LEU A 128 7.83 7.20 2.12
CA LEU A 128 7.75 6.08 3.06
C LEU A 128 7.06 4.89 2.41
N LEU A 129 7.73 3.74 2.42
CA LEU A 129 7.18 2.44 2.08
C LEU A 129 7.40 1.48 3.23
N ASN A 130 6.31 1.02 3.84
CA ASN A 130 6.34 -0.05 4.84
C ASN A 130 5.58 -1.27 4.30
N VAL A 131 6.32 -2.34 4.06
CA VAL A 131 5.81 -3.64 3.58
C VAL A 131 6.26 -4.78 4.49
N ALA A 132 6.44 -4.47 5.78
CA ALA A 132 6.82 -5.45 6.79
C ALA A 132 5.88 -6.66 6.79
N ARG A 133 6.46 -7.86 6.98
CA ARG A 133 5.74 -9.14 7.08
C ARG A 133 4.84 -9.45 5.87
N THR A 134 5.09 -8.85 4.71
CA THR A 134 4.42 -9.22 3.44
C THR A 134 5.28 -10.16 2.60
N ALA A 135 4.61 -10.95 1.75
CA ALA A 135 5.29 -11.88 0.87
C ALA A 135 6.06 -11.13 -0.24
N PHE A 136 7.37 -11.35 -0.31
CA PHE A 136 8.25 -10.85 -1.37
C PHE A 136 8.30 -11.77 -2.61
N THR A 137 7.38 -12.73 -2.75
CA THR A 137 7.54 -13.85 -3.69
C THR A 137 6.97 -13.55 -5.08
N SER A 138 7.79 -13.02 -5.99
CA SER A 138 7.69 -13.34 -7.42
C SER A 138 9.07 -13.21 -8.05
N SER A 139 9.68 -14.37 -8.34
CA SER A 139 11.06 -14.62 -8.86
C SER A 139 12.17 -13.72 -8.28
N LYS A 140 13.32 -14.30 -7.94
CA LYS A 140 14.44 -13.62 -7.23
C LYS A 140 14.91 -12.29 -7.86
N PHE A 141 14.51 -11.99 -9.10
CA PHE A 141 14.86 -10.81 -9.89
C PHE A 141 13.74 -9.76 -10.03
N CYS A 142 12.45 -10.12 -9.94
CA CYS A 142 11.37 -9.24 -10.37
C CYS A 142 10.96 -8.20 -9.31
N VAL A 143 10.99 -8.58 -8.03
CA VAL A 143 10.65 -7.66 -6.93
C VAL A 143 11.66 -6.54 -6.78
N VAL A 144 12.90 -6.81 -7.14
CA VAL A 144 13.98 -5.86 -6.90
C VAL A 144 14.02 -4.74 -7.94
N VAL A 145 13.66 -5.03 -9.19
CA VAL A 145 13.49 -4.01 -10.24
C VAL A 145 12.36 -3.03 -9.89
N ALA A 146 11.33 -3.46 -9.16
CA ALA A 146 10.22 -2.59 -8.79
C ALA A 146 10.65 -1.51 -7.79
N LEU A 147 11.52 -1.84 -6.83
CA LEU A 147 12.01 -0.89 -5.83
C LEU A 147 12.84 0.23 -6.46
N SER A 148 13.63 -0.06 -7.50
CA SER A 148 14.42 0.96 -8.22
C SER A 148 13.60 2.12 -8.80
N LYS A 149 12.27 1.95 -8.94
CA LYS A 149 11.36 3.00 -9.41
C LYS A 149 11.06 4.04 -8.33
N LEU A 150 11.28 3.73 -7.06
CA LEU A 150 10.94 4.55 -5.90
C LEU A 150 12.04 5.56 -5.55
N ARG A 151 12.42 6.41 -6.50
CA ARG A 151 13.60 7.29 -6.37
C ARG A 151 13.50 8.32 -5.26
N GLY A 152 12.29 8.68 -4.85
CA GLY A 152 12.00 9.63 -3.76
C GLY A 152 12.02 9.01 -2.35
N LEU A 153 12.31 7.72 -2.23
CA LEU A 153 12.13 6.98 -0.99
C LEU A 153 13.18 7.34 0.06
N THR A 154 12.72 7.79 1.22
CA THR A 154 13.56 8.14 2.38
C THR A 154 13.49 7.08 3.47
N THR A 155 12.37 6.34 3.54
CA THR A 155 12.13 5.32 4.57
C THR A 155 11.58 4.05 3.94
N LEU A 156 12.29 2.94 4.14
CA LEU A 156 11.91 1.62 3.67
C LEU A 156 11.89 0.63 4.84
N ASN A 157 10.72 0.02 5.08
CA ASN A 157 10.60 -1.09 6.03
C ASN A 157 10.23 -2.37 5.29
N VAL A 158 11.13 -3.35 5.34
CA VAL A 158 11.00 -4.70 4.78
C VAL A 158 11.23 -5.76 5.84
N SER A 159 11.02 -5.42 7.11
CA SER A 159 11.22 -6.33 8.25
C SER A 159 10.33 -7.57 8.17
N GLY A 160 10.87 -8.71 8.65
CA GLY A 160 10.14 -9.98 8.68
C GLY A 160 9.74 -10.51 7.30
N THR A 161 10.48 -10.14 6.26
CA THR A 161 10.26 -10.61 4.88
C THR A 161 11.44 -11.42 4.33
N GLU A 162 11.29 -11.96 3.13
CA GLU A 162 12.36 -12.69 2.42
C GLU A 162 13.35 -11.77 1.68
N PHE A 163 13.49 -10.52 2.14
CA PHE A 163 14.45 -9.57 1.60
C PHE A 163 15.86 -10.19 1.57
N ASN A 164 16.54 -10.08 0.43
CA ASN A 164 17.78 -10.80 0.15
C ASN A 164 18.92 -9.84 -0.24
N ARG A 165 20.13 -10.38 -0.44
CA ARG A 165 21.32 -9.57 -0.79
C ARG A 165 21.15 -8.76 -2.08
N HIS A 166 20.50 -9.30 -3.11
CA HIS A 166 20.23 -8.54 -4.34
C HIS A 166 19.30 -7.35 -4.07
N GLY A 167 18.35 -7.52 -3.13
CA GLY A 167 17.56 -6.44 -2.57
C GLY A 167 18.40 -5.29 -2.04
N LEU A 168 19.42 -5.61 -1.25
CA LEU A 168 20.35 -4.62 -0.69
C LEU A 168 21.20 -3.94 -1.76
N ASP A 169 21.70 -4.68 -2.76
CA ASP A 169 22.53 -4.11 -3.84
C ASP A 169 21.74 -3.03 -4.61
N ILE A 170 20.46 -3.28 -4.90
CA ILE A 170 19.59 -2.31 -5.58
C ILE A 170 19.21 -1.15 -4.66
N VAL A 171 18.94 -1.40 -3.38
CA VAL A 171 18.72 -0.32 -2.42
C VAL A 171 19.94 0.62 -2.37
N ALA A 172 21.15 0.07 -2.37
CA ALA A 172 22.38 0.85 -2.36
C ALA A 172 22.65 1.62 -3.66
N GLN A 173 22.23 1.09 -4.82
CA GLN A 173 22.50 1.70 -6.13
C GLN A 173 21.38 2.64 -6.61
N ASP A 174 20.12 2.28 -6.39
CA ASP A 174 18.96 2.91 -7.04
C ASP A 174 18.10 3.76 -6.10
N LEU A 175 18.33 3.71 -4.79
CA LEU A 175 17.60 4.52 -3.79
C LEU A 175 18.53 5.55 -3.10
N PRO A 176 18.96 6.60 -3.83
CA PRO A 176 19.99 7.54 -3.35
C PRO A 176 19.52 8.43 -2.18
N LEU A 177 18.21 8.56 -1.96
CA LEU A 177 17.63 9.38 -0.90
C LEU A 177 17.25 8.59 0.35
N LEU A 178 17.58 7.29 0.42
CA LEU A 178 17.16 6.44 1.52
C LEU A 178 17.95 6.77 2.79
N GLU A 179 17.23 7.21 3.84
CA GLU A 179 17.78 7.60 5.15
C GLU A 179 17.49 6.56 6.24
N VAL A 180 16.41 5.79 6.09
CA VAL A 180 15.98 4.77 7.05
C VAL A 180 15.67 3.45 6.32
N LEU A 181 16.36 2.38 6.70
CA LEU A 181 16.14 1.02 6.20
C LEU A 181 15.97 0.04 7.36
N ASP A 182 14.80 -0.57 7.46
CA ASP A 182 14.52 -1.64 8.42
C ASP A 182 14.48 -3.01 7.70
N ILE A 183 15.48 -3.84 8.01
CA ILE A 183 15.66 -5.22 7.54
C ILE A 183 15.63 -6.22 8.70
N SER A 184 15.10 -5.83 9.86
CA SER A 184 15.00 -6.69 11.03
C SER A 184 14.21 -7.97 10.72
N ALA A 185 14.57 -9.08 11.39
CA ALA A 185 13.93 -10.40 11.17
C ALA A 185 13.93 -10.91 9.72
N THR A 186 14.86 -10.45 8.87
CA THR A 186 15.11 -11.01 7.54
C THR A 186 16.21 -12.09 7.62
N ARG A 187 16.26 -13.01 6.64
CA ARG A 187 17.23 -14.14 6.64
C ARG A 187 18.59 -13.79 6.00
N ILE A 188 18.95 -12.51 5.96
CA ILE A 188 20.18 -12.05 5.30
C ILE A 188 21.39 -12.48 6.15
N LYS A 189 22.20 -13.41 5.63
CA LYS A 189 23.49 -13.76 6.22
C LYS A 189 24.53 -12.71 5.82
N CYS A 190 25.03 -11.93 6.77
CA CYS A 190 25.98 -10.83 6.54
C CYS A 190 27.36 -11.30 6.04
N ALA A 191 27.87 -10.61 5.01
CA ALA A 191 29.29 -10.30 4.80
C ALA A 191 29.38 -9.05 3.88
N PRO A 192 30.54 -8.40 3.78
CA PRO A 192 30.96 -7.15 4.44
C PRO A 192 30.30 -5.86 3.89
N LEU A 193 29.01 -5.86 3.55
CA LEU A 193 28.29 -4.63 3.14
C LEU A 193 28.11 -3.60 4.28
N PHE A 194 28.56 -3.93 5.50
CA PHE A 194 28.61 -3.04 6.67
C PHE A 194 29.35 -1.72 6.40
N PHE A 195 30.28 -1.68 5.43
CA PHE A 195 31.05 -0.46 5.14
C PHE A 195 30.31 0.60 4.30
N PHE A 196 29.19 0.26 3.64
CA PHE A 196 28.48 1.22 2.76
C PHE A 196 27.31 1.96 3.43
N PHE A 197 26.82 1.49 4.58
CA PHE A 197 25.64 2.05 5.26
C PHE A 197 25.98 2.97 6.44
N CYS A 198 27.13 3.67 6.40
CA CYS A 198 27.65 4.49 7.52
C CYS A 198 26.87 5.79 7.83
N GLY A 199 25.57 5.86 7.48
CA GLY A 199 24.69 6.98 7.79
C GLY A 199 23.23 6.62 8.06
N LEU A 200 22.85 5.34 7.94
CA LEU A 200 21.49 4.87 8.23
C LEU A 200 21.42 4.33 9.66
N VAL A 201 20.50 4.87 10.47
CA VAL A 201 20.26 4.42 11.85
C VAL A 201 19.82 2.96 11.81
N TRP A 202 20.70 2.06 12.26
CA TRP A 202 20.40 0.65 12.46
C TRP A 202 19.65 0.47 13.78
N SER A 203 18.46 -0.13 13.76
CA SER A 203 17.71 -0.48 14.97
C SER A 203 17.63 -2.00 15.10
N GLU A 204 18.48 -2.58 15.96
CA GLU A 204 18.32 -3.94 16.47
C GLU A 204 17.43 -3.92 17.71
N GLN A 205 16.31 -4.66 17.68
CA GLN A 205 15.63 -5.20 18.85
C GLN A 205 15.18 -6.62 18.56
#